data_AF-A0A2I0SB00-F1
#
_entry.id   AF-A0A2I0SB00-F1
#
_cell.length_a   1.000
_cell.length_b   1.000
_cell.length_c   1.000
_cell.angle_alpha   90.00
_cell.angle_beta   90.00
_cell.angle_gamma   90.00
#
_symmetry.space_group_name_H-M   'P 1'
#
loop_
_entity.id
_entity.type
_entity.pdbx_description
1 polymer ?
#
loop_
_entity_poly.entity_id
_entity_poly.type
_entity_poly.pdbx_seq_one_letter_code
_entity_poly.pdbx_strand_id
1 'polypeptide(L)'
;MKPTRAVLFLAATVLTPALLLTTPAFATSPSATSTTVTATSETPVDDMSEDDLRIAVLRILADKNSGKAVVREADKALDDGSPEALRTFLKTGYRLAQAEDDRVAIARILANPAISDALRTAAENAIDGTPEELRYFLEVGQYEVNG
;
A
#
# COMPACT_ATOMS: atom_id res chain seq x y z
N MET A 1 -12.98 -9.52 27.94
CA MET A 1 -12.29 -10.76 27.50
C MET A 1 -11.22 -10.33 26.51
N LYS A 2 -9.96 -10.66 26.80
CA LYS A 2 -8.75 -10.11 26.16
C LYS A 2 -8.13 -11.20 25.26
N PRO A 3 -7.89 -10.97 23.97
CA PRO A 3 -7.12 -11.92 23.17
C PRO A 3 -5.61 -11.73 23.36
N THR A 4 -5.00 -12.88 23.62
CA THR A 4 -3.62 -13.21 23.99
C THR A 4 -2.60 -12.82 22.92
N ARG A 5 -1.49 -12.19 23.36
CA ARG A 5 -0.26 -12.01 22.58
C ARG A 5 0.52 -13.33 22.55
N ALA A 6 0.81 -13.85 21.36
CA ALA A 6 1.76 -14.94 21.18
C ALA A 6 3.04 -14.39 20.55
N VAL A 7 4.10 -14.33 21.36
CA VAL A 7 5.48 -14.09 20.97
C VAL A 7 6.13 -15.47 20.83
N LEU A 8 6.80 -15.76 19.71
CA LEU A 8 7.68 -16.92 19.60
C LEU A 8 8.96 -16.54 18.84
N PHE A 9 10.03 -16.33 19.61
CA PHE A 9 11.42 -16.31 19.14
C PHE A 9 12.27 -17.11 20.13
N LEU A 10 13.04 -18.09 19.63
CA LEU A 10 14.40 -18.51 20.03
C LEU A 10 14.66 -19.92 19.44
N ALA A 11 15.56 -20.08 18.47
CA ALA A 11 17.02 -20.22 18.61
C ALA A 11 17.47 -21.67 18.90
N ALA A 12 18.11 -22.30 17.92
CA ALA A 12 19.02 -23.41 18.12
C ALA A 12 20.16 -23.29 17.10
N THR A 13 21.25 -22.62 17.51
CA THR A 13 22.53 -22.55 16.80
C THR A 13 23.31 -23.84 17.02
N VAL A 14 23.58 -24.59 15.96
CA VAL A 14 24.57 -25.68 15.97
C VAL A 14 25.86 -25.15 15.33
N LEU A 15 26.92 -25.11 16.11
CA LEU A 15 28.25 -24.61 15.79
C LEU A 15 29.24 -25.76 15.99
N THR A 16 29.98 -26.21 14.95
CA THR A 16 31.42 -26.64 14.96
C THR A 16 31.84 -27.29 13.61
N PRO A 17 33.16 -27.37 13.25
CA PRO A 17 33.69 -26.70 12.05
C PRO A 17 34.53 -27.54 11.05
N ALA A 18 34.89 -26.87 9.94
CA ALA A 18 36.10 -26.95 9.10
C ALA A 18 36.49 -28.24 8.32
N LEU A 19 36.60 -28.11 6.99
CA LEU A 19 37.71 -28.66 6.16
C LEU A 19 37.72 -28.08 4.73
N LEU A 20 38.71 -27.21 4.49
CA LEU A 20 39.59 -26.95 3.34
C LEU A 20 39.30 -27.56 1.92
N LEU A 21 39.68 -26.73 0.92
CA LEU A 21 40.29 -27.00 -0.41
C LEU A 21 39.48 -26.81 -1.71
N THR A 22 40.05 -25.97 -2.60
CA THR A 22 40.11 -26.05 -4.08
C THR A 22 38.99 -25.44 -4.96
N THR A 23 39.36 -24.40 -5.75
CA THR A 23 38.66 -23.88 -6.95
C THR A 23 39.01 -24.74 -8.18
N PRO A 24 38.16 -24.93 -9.24
CA PRO A 24 37.74 -23.86 -10.16
C PRO A 24 36.33 -23.97 -10.83
N ALA A 25 36.00 -22.90 -11.57
CA ALA A 25 34.95 -22.64 -12.57
C ALA A 25 34.11 -23.80 -13.18
N PHE A 26 32.79 -23.59 -13.33
CA PHE A 26 32.06 -23.64 -14.63
C PHE A 26 30.60 -23.15 -14.51
N ALA A 27 30.09 -22.62 -15.62
CA ALA A 27 28.81 -21.95 -15.83
C ALA A 27 27.57 -22.86 -15.76
N THR A 28 26.43 -22.34 -15.29
CA THR A 28 25.08 -22.63 -15.81
C THR A 28 24.04 -21.69 -15.17
N SER A 29 22.94 -21.51 -15.88
CA SER A 29 22.02 -20.36 -15.87
C SER A 29 20.80 -20.55 -14.93
N PRO A 30 19.69 -19.78 -15.11
CA PRO A 30 19.04 -18.97 -14.07
C PRO A 30 17.85 -19.68 -13.41
N SER A 31 17.74 -19.64 -12.08
CA SER A 31 16.46 -19.86 -11.40
C SER A 31 16.62 -19.63 -9.91
N ALA A 32 15.92 -18.62 -9.40
CA ALA A 32 14.93 -18.80 -8.36
C ALA A 32 14.41 -17.40 -8.03
N THR A 33 13.29 -17.07 -8.67
CA THR A 33 12.11 -16.55 -7.96
C THR A 33 12.40 -16.06 -6.55
N SER A 34 12.72 -14.77 -6.40
CA SER A 34 12.55 -14.10 -5.11
C SER A 34 11.05 -14.04 -4.84
N THR A 35 10.61 -15.11 -4.21
CA THR A 35 9.48 -15.28 -3.32
C THR A 35 8.67 -14.01 -3.14
N THR A 36 7.57 -13.93 -3.89
CA THR A 36 6.49 -13.00 -3.59
C THR A 36 6.01 -13.31 -2.18
N VAL A 37 6.37 -12.46 -1.21
CA VAL A 37 5.78 -12.51 0.11
C VAL A 37 4.40 -11.88 -0.01
N THR A 38 3.40 -12.67 -0.42
CA THR A 38 1.99 -12.31 -0.29
C THR A 38 1.37 -13.25 0.72
N ALA A 39 1.68 -13.03 1.99
CA ALA A 39 0.91 -13.56 3.09
C ALA A 39 0.05 -12.43 3.65
N THR A 40 -0.93 -11.99 2.86
CA THR A 40 -2.12 -11.34 3.41
C THR A 40 -3.18 -12.43 3.46
N SER A 41 -3.52 -12.87 4.67
CA SER A 41 -4.69 -13.71 4.92
C SER A 41 -5.96 -12.88 4.69
N GLU A 42 -6.27 -12.67 3.43
CA GLU A 42 -7.57 -12.23 2.90
C GLU A 42 -7.81 -13.14 1.70
N THR A 43 -9.05 -13.59 1.50
CA THR A 43 -9.44 -14.26 0.27
C THR A 43 -8.90 -13.41 -0.90
N PRO A 44 -8.04 -13.95 -1.78
CA PRO A 44 -7.53 -13.18 -2.90
C PRO A 44 -8.71 -12.53 -3.64
N VAL A 45 -8.57 -11.26 -4.03
CA VAL A 45 -9.64 -10.52 -4.74
C VAL A 45 -10.14 -11.29 -5.97
N ASP A 46 -9.30 -12.14 -6.55
CA ASP A 46 -9.63 -13.03 -7.67
C ASP A 46 -10.65 -14.12 -7.30
N ASP A 47 -10.64 -14.60 -6.05
CA ASP A 47 -11.51 -15.68 -5.56
C ASP A 47 -12.83 -15.15 -4.95
N MET A 48 -12.96 -13.83 -4.79
CA MET A 48 -14.18 -13.22 -4.24
C MET A 48 -15.36 -13.39 -5.20
N SER A 49 -16.54 -13.65 -4.64
CA SER A 49 -17.79 -13.64 -5.38
C SER A 49 -18.12 -12.22 -5.85
N GLU A 50 -18.95 -12.09 -6.89
CA GLU A 50 -19.39 -10.79 -7.40
C GLU A 50 -20.07 -9.94 -6.30
N ASP A 51 -20.88 -10.58 -5.45
CA ASP A 51 -21.54 -9.90 -4.33
C ASP A 51 -20.53 -9.39 -3.31
N ASP A 52 -19.51 -10.19 -2.96
CA ASP A 52 -18.44 -9.77 -2.05
C ASP A 52 -17.62 -8.62 -2.64
N LEU A 53 -17.35 -8.65 -3.96
CA LEU A 53 -16.67 -7.58 -4.67
C LEU A 53 -17.47 -6.28 -4.61
N ARG A 54 -18.78 -6.32 -4.89
CA ARG A 54 -19.66 -5.15 -4.76
C ARG A 54 -19.68 -4.62 -3.34
N ILE A 55 -19.81 -5.51 -2.33
CA ILE A 55 -19.80 -5.12 -0.92
C ILE A 55 -18.47 -4.44 -0.55
N ALA A 56 -17.33 -4.95 -1.02
CA ALA A 56 -16.03 -4.35 -0.78
C ALA A 56 -15.93 -2.93 -1.39
N VAL A 57 -16.39 -2.73 -2.63
CA VAL A 57 -16.42 -1.40 -3.26
C VAL A 57 -17.38 -0.45 -2.54
N LEU A 58 -18.57 -0.91 -2.17
CA LEU A 58 -19.54 -0.12 -1.41
C LEU A 58 -19.01 0.25 -0.01
N ARG A 59 -18.22 -0.62 0.62
CA ARG A 59 -17.56 -0.30 1.89
C ARG A 59 -16.53 0.81 1.74
N ILE A 60 -15.77 0.82 0.64
CA ILE A 60 -14.85 1.92 0.32
C ILE A 60 -15.66 3.22 0.14
N LEU A 61 -16.76 3.20 -0.62
CA LEU A 61 -17.63 4.38 -0.79
C LEU A 61 -18.27 4.86 0.50
N ALA A 62 -18.55 3.96 1.44
CA ALA A 62 -19.10 4.31 2.75
C ALA A 62 -18.08 4.94 3.70
N ASP A 63 -16.77 4.83 3.41
CA ASP A 63 -15.73 5.50 4.19
C ASP A 63 -15.79 7.02 3.94
N LYS A 64 -15.85 7.79 5.02
CA LYS A 64 -15.87 9.26 4.96
C LYS A 64 -14.55 9.85 4.46
N ASN A 65 -13.48 9.08 4.52
CA ASN A 65 -12.15 9.48 4.04
C ASN A 65 -11.99 9.23 2.53
N SER A 66 -12.94 8.59 1.87
CA SER A 66 -12.90 8.40 0.41
C SER A 66 -12.98 9.74 -0.30
N GLY A 67 -11.93 10.05 -1.05
CA GLY A 67 -11.84 11.27 -1.83
C GLY A 67 -12.63 11.19 -3.14
N LYS A 68 -12.56 12.29 -3.91
CA LYS A 68 -13.37 12.47 -5.11
C LYS A 68 -12.95 11.54 -6.24
N ALA A 69 -11.65 11.23 -6.35
CA ALA A 69 -11.15 10.31 -7.34
C ALA A 69 -11.53 8.87 -6.97
N VAL A 70 -11.40 8.47 -5.71
CA VAL A 70 -11.83 7.15 -5.23
C VAL A 70 -13.32 6.93 -5.51
N VAL A 71 -14.17 7.89 -5.17
CA VAL A 71 -15.62 7.80 -5.43
C VAL A 71 -15.91 7.65 -6.93
N ARG A 72 -15.28 8.47 -7.77
CA ARG A 72 -15.45 8.43 -9.22
C ARG A 72 -15.09 7.08 -9.82
N GLU A 73 -13.95 6.50 -9.45
CA GLU A 73 -13.51 5.22 -10.00
C GLU A 73 -14.29 4.03 -9.41
N ALA A 74 -14.73 4.14 -8.15
CA ALA A 74 -15.60 3.15 -7.53
C ALA A 74 -16.99 3.12 -8.19
N ASP A 75 -17.61 4.28 -8.39
CA ASP A 75 -18.90 4.40 -9.07
C ASP A 75 -18.81 3.84 -10.49
N LYS A 76 -17.74 4.14 -11.23
CA LYS A 76 -17.49 3.59 -12.56
C LYS A 76 -17.41 2.06 -12.57
N ALA A 77 -16.77 1.46 -11.55
CA ALA A 77 -16.69 0.01 -11.43
C ALA A 77 -18.04 -0.62 -11.07
N LEU A 78 -18.86 0.05 -10.26
CA LEU A 78 -20.22 -0.38 -9.92
C LEU A 78 -21.19 -0.24 -11.09
N ASP A 79 -21.08 0.84 -11.87
CA ASP A 79 -21.90 1.12 -13.05
C ASP A 79 -21.64 0.11 -14.18
N ASP A 80 -20.38 -0.28 -14.38
CA ASP A 80 -20.02 -1.38 -15.29
C ASP A 80 -20.62 -2.70 -14.81
N GLY A 81 -20.56 -2.93 -13.49
CA GLY A 81 -21.23 -4.04 -12.81
C GLY A 81 -20.60 -5.41 -13.05
N SER A 82 -19.56 -5.51 -13.88
CA SER A 82 -18.84 -6.77 -14.12
C SER A 82 -17.91 -7.15 -12.96
N PRO A 83 -17.78 -8.45 -12.64
CA PRO A 83 -16.80 -8.93 -11.66
C PRO A 83 -15.37 -8.48 -12.00
N GLU A 84 -15.02 -8.45 -13.29
CA GLU A 84 -13.71 -8.02 -13.75
C GLU A 84 -13.45 -6.54 -13.43
N ALA A 85 -14.41 -5.65 -13.70
CA ALA A 85 -14.27 -4.23 -13.39
C ALA A 85 -14.10 -3.98 -11.87
N LEU A 86 -14.90 -4.67 -11.05
CA LEU A 86 -14.80 -4.58 -9.59
C LEU A 86 -13.46 -5.09 -9.08
N ARG A 87 -12.97 -6.22 -9.61
CA ARG A 87 -11.64 -6.76 -9.26
C ARG A 87 -10.52 -5.81 -9.68
N THR A 88 -10.57 -5.27 -10.89
CA THR A 88 -9.57 -4.32 -11.38
C THR A 88 -9.55 -3.07 -10.49
N PHE A 89 -10.71 -2.55 -10.11
CA PHE A 89 -10.77 -1.43 -9.17
C PHE A 89 -10.13 -1.79 -7.82
N LEU A 90 -10.51 -2.90 -7.19
CA LEU A 90 -9.96 -3.29 -5.88
C LEU A 90 -8.46 -3.59 -5.92
N LYS A 91 -7.94 -4.17 -7.01
CA LYS A 91 -6.51 -4.53 -7.14
C LYS A 91 -5.61 -3.34 -7.43
N THR A 92 -6.06 -2.42 -8.28
CA THR A 92 -5.20 -1.34 -8.79
C THR A 92 -5.90 0.01 -8.80
N GLY A 93 -7.17 0.07 -9.22
CA GLY A 93 -7.92 1.32 -9.36
C GLY A 93 -8.01 2.12 -8.06
N TYR A 94 -8.31 1.46 -6.94
CA TYR A 94 -8.43 2.09 -5.63
C TYR A 94 -7.15 2.80 -5.22
N ARG A 95 -5.98 2.15 -5.34
CA ARG A 95 -4.68 2.74 -4.97
C ARG A 95 -4.35 3.96 -5.82
N LEU A 96 -4.62 3.90 -7.13
CA LEU A 96 -4.35 5.00 -8.05
C LEU A 96 -5.27 6.19 -7.79
N ALA A 97 -6.56 5.92 -7.56
CA ALA A 97 -7.53 6.94 -7.23
C ALA A 97 -7.21 7.60 -5.88
N GLN A 98 -6.79 6.81 -4.90
CA GLN A 98 -6.35 7.33 -3.60
C GLN A 98 -5.11 8.22 -3.73
N ALA A 99 -4.13 7.83 -4.55
CA ALA A 99 -2.96 8.68 -4.82
C ALA A 99 -3.35 10.02 -5.47
N GLU A 100 -4.33 10.03 -6.39
CA GLU A 100 -4.86 11.28 -6.96
C GLU A 100 -5.47 12.16 -5.87
N ASP A 101 -6.29 11.60 -5.00
CA ASP A 101 -6.90 12.32 -3.89
C ASP A 101 -5.85 12.85 -2.89
N ASP A 102 -4.83 12.05 -2.58
CA ASP A 102 -3.72 12.42 -1.68
C ASP A 102 -2.90 13.59 -2.27
N ARG A 103 -2.58 13.55 -3.58
CA ARG A 103 -1.89 14.67 -4.25
C ARG A 103 -2.72 15.95 -4.23
N VAL A 104 -4.03 15.84 -4.42
CA VAL A 104 -4.94 16.99 -4.34
C VAL A 104 -5.00 17.53 -2.91
N ALA A 105 -4.98 16.67 -1.89
CA ALA A 105 -4.92 17.10 -0.49
C ALA A 105 -3.63 17.90 -0.21
N ILE A 106 -2.48 17.42 -0.66
CA ILE A 106 -1.20 18.13 -0.52
C ILE A 106 -1.19 19.45 -1.30
N ALA A 107 -1.72 19.46 -2.53
CA ALA A 107 -1.84 20.69 -3.31
C ALA A 107 -2.71 21.74 -2.60
N ARG A 108 -3.77 21.33 -1.89
CA ARG A 108 -4.59 22.22 -1.07
C ARG A 108 -3.82 22.78 0.14
N ILE A 109 -2.95 21.98 0.75
CA ILE A 109 -2.05 22.47 1.81
C ILE A 109 -1.14 23.55 1.25
N LEU A 110 -0.47 23.30 0.12
CA LEU A 110 0.43 24.27 -0.53
C LEU A 110 -0.26 25.58 -0.95
N ALA A 111 -1.53 25.48 -1.34
CA ALA A 111 -2.36 26.62 -1.69
C ALA A 111 -2.77 27.48 -0.48
N ASN A 112 -2.67 26.97 0.74
CA ASN A 112 -2.95 27.74 1.94
C ASN A 112 -1.77 28.70 2.23
N PRO A 113 -1.99 30.03 2.24
CA PRO A 113 -0.93 31.00 2.49
C PRO A 113 -0.46 31.03 3.95
N ALA A 114 -1.22 30.43 4.88
CA ALA A 114 -0.94 30.46 6.32
C ALA A 114 -0.06 29.31 6.82
N ILE A 115 0.41 28.41 5.94
CA ILE A 115 1.29 27.31 6.34
C ILE A 115 2.71 27.81 6.67
N SER A 116 3.41 27.11 7.56
CA SER A 116 4.82 27.38 7.84
C SER A 116 5.71 27.07 6.63
N ASP A 117 6.86 27.73 6.55
CA ASP A 117 7.84 27.54 5.47
C ASP A 117 8.41 26.10 5.44
N ALA A 118 8.62 25.53 6.63
CA ALA A 118 9.01 24.14 6.77
C ALA A 118 7.93 23.18 6.23
N LEU A 119 6.64 23.43 6.54
CA LEU A 119 5.53 22.61 6.06
C LEU A 119 5.37 22.74 4.54
N ARG A 120 5.57 23.93 3.99
CA ARG A 120 5.59 24.17 2.54
C ARG A 120 6.67 23.34 1.86
N THR A 121 7.91 23.44 2.34
CA THR A 121 9.04 22.67 1.80
C THR A 121 8.79 21.16 1.85
N ALA A 122 8.26 20.65 2.97
CA ALA A 122 7.94 19.24 3.11
C ALA A 122 6.82 18.78 2.15
N ALA A 123 5.78 19.59 1.98
CA ALA A 123 4.69 19.32 1.04
C ALA A 123 5.15 19.36 -0.43
N GLU A 124 6.06 20.27 -0.79
CA GLU A 124 6.68 20.35 -2.12
C GLU A 124 7.50 19.10 -2.43
N ASN A 125 8.22 18.54 -1.45
CA ASN A 125 8.94 17.29 -1.64
C ASN A 125 8.00 16.08 -1.75
N ALA A 126 6.91 16.08 -0.97
CA ALA A 126 5.98 14.94 -0.93
C ALA A 126 5.11 14.82 -2.18
N ILE A 127 4.71 15.94 -2.81
CA ILE A 127 3.74 15.93 -3.93
C ILE A 127 4.24 15.21 -5.20
N ASP A 128 5.57 15.08 -5.33
CA ASP A 128 6.26 14.38 -6.42
C ASP A 128 6.68 12.95 -6.04
N GLY A 129 6.33 12.51 -4.82
CA GLY A 129 6.65 11.19 -4.27
C GLY A 129 5.70 10.07 -4.70
N THR A 130 5.92 8.88 -4.15
CA THR A 130 5.07 7.69 -4.36
C THR A 130 3.75 7.81 -3.60
N PRO A 131 2.70 7.02 -3.96
CA PRO A 131 1.45 6.96 -3.20
C PRO A 131 1.65 6.75 -1.69
N GLU A 132 2.65 5.95 -1.31
CA GLU A 132 3.00 5.70 0.07
C GLU A 132 3.61 6.93 0.75
N GLU A 133 4.47 7.68 0.05
CA GLU A 133 5.07 8.92 0.55
C GLU A 133 4.03 10.03 0.71
N LEU A 134 3.11 10.15 -0.25
CA LEU A 134 1.97 11.08 -0.18
C LEU A 134 1.12 10.81 1.07
N ARG A 135 0.78 9.53 1.30
CA ARG A 135 0.01 9.12 2.47
C ARG A 135 0.77 9.37 3.77
N TYR A 136 2.04 8.99 3.82
CA TYR A 136 2.88 9.20 5.00
C TYR A 136 2.95 10.68 5.38
N PHE A 137 3.09 11.57 4.40
CA PHE A 137 3.12 13.00 4.64
C PHE A 137 1.79 13.51 5.24
N LEU A 138 0.66 13.06 4.69
CA LEU A 138 -0.68 13.45 5.19
C LEU A 138 -0.99 12.88 6.58
N GLU A 139 -0.52 11.68 6.90
CA GLU A 139 -0.81 11.04 8.20
C GLU A 139 0.17 11.45 9.30
N VAL A 140 1.45 11.60 8.98
CA VAL A 140 2.54 11.77 9.96
C VAL A 140 3.33 13.04 9.70
N GLY A 141 3.81 13.25 8.47
CA GLY A 141 4.76 14.32 8.14
C GLY A 141 4.28 15.72 8.50
N GLN A 142 2.99 16.02 8.34
CA GLN A 142 2.43 17.33 8.71
C GLN A 142 2.51 17.66 10.22
N TYR A 143 2.59 16.64 11.09
CA TYR A 143 2.68 16.82 12.55
C TYR A 143 4.14 16.93 13.02
N GLU A 144 5.06 16.25 12.35
CA GLU A 144 6.51 16.34 12.65
C GLU A 144 7.08 17.72 12.33
N VAL A 145 6.54 18.39 11.31
CA VAL A 145 7.04 19.69 10.84
C VAL A 145 6.47 20.87 11.64
N ASN A 146 5.37 20.67 12.37
CA ASN A 146 4.74 21.67 13.24
C ASN A 146 5.09 21.48 14.73
N GLY A 147 5.92 20.48 15.07
CA GLY A 147 6.34 20.14 16.44
C GLY A 147 7.58 20.88 16.91
#